data_AF-A0A953X4W8-F1
#
_entry.id   AF-A0A953X4W8-F1
#
_cell.length_a   1.000
_cell.length_b   1.000
_cell.length_c   1.000
_cell.angle_alpha   90.00
_cell.angle_beta   90.00
_cell.angle_gamma   90.00
#
_symmetry.space_group_name_H-M   'P 1'
#
loop_
_entity.id
_entity.type
_entity.pdbx_description
1 polymer ?
#
loop_
_entity_poly.entity_id
_entity_poly.type
_entity_poly.pdbx_seq_one_letter_code
_entity_poly.pdbx_strand_id
1 'polypeptide(L)' 'ARRMAVKIDEHLADNEYMAAGRFSIADITLYVTCGFCRVMKWAPHKELANLGRWHEAMTARGFAG' A
#
# COMPACT_ATOMS: atom_id res chain seq x y z
N ALA A 1 11.94 -7.38 2.02
CA ALA A 1 10.55 -7.09 1.62
C ALA A 1 9.60 -7.05 2.83
N ARG A 2 9.42 -8.13 3.60
CA ARG A 2 8.53 -8.17 4.79
C ARG A 2 8.76 -7.05 5.82
N ARG A 3 10.00 -6.84 6.26
CA ARG A 3 10.35 -5.73 7.18
C ARG A 3 9.98 -4.34 6.64
N MET A 4 10.05 -4.16 5.32
CA MET A 4 9.67 -2.88 4.72
C MET A 4 8.14 -2.72 4.73
N ALA A 5 7.39 -3.78 4.43
CA ALA A 5 5.93 -3.75 4.49
C ALA A 5 5.41 -3.40 5.90
N VAL A 6 6.05 -3.93 6.95
CA VAL A 6 5.72 -3.56 8.35
C VAL A 6 5.98 -2.07 8.61
N LYS A 7 7.13 -1.54 8.20
CA LYS A 7 7.42 -0.10 8.35
C LYS A 7 6.43 0.80 7.59
N ILE A 8 5.99 0.35 6.41
CA ILE A 8 4.99 1.06 5.62
C ILE A 8 3.63 1.01 6.32
N ASP A 9 3.25 -0.14 6.88
CA ASP A 9 2.02 -0.27 7.66
C ASP A 9 2.02 0.63 8.89
N GLU A 10 3.12 0.68 9.64
CA GLU A 10 3.31 1.60 10.76
C GLU A 10 3.18 3.06 10.32
N HIS A 11 3.78 3.44 9.19
CA HIS A 11 3.63 4.79 8.65
C HIS A 11 2.18 5.12 8.26
N LEU A 12 1.47 4.16 7.65
CA LEU A 12 0.07 4.30 7.22
C LEU A 12 -0.92 4.19 8.40
N ALA A 13 -0.46 3.88 9.60
CA ALA A 13 -1.28 3.99 10.81
C ALA A 13 -1.61 5.46 11.10
N ASP A 14 -0.63 6.34 10.96
CA ASP A 14 -0.76 7.77 11.25
C ASP A 14 -1.02 8.62 10.00
N ASN A 15 -0.86 8.05 8.80
CA ASN A 15 -0.95 8.79 7.53
C ASN A 15 -1.94 8.15 6.56
N GLU A 16 -2.69 8.99 5.84
CA GLU A 16 -3.60 8.52 4.78
C GLU A 16 -2.87 8.15 3.49
N TYR A 17 -1.73 8.81 3.22
CA TYR A 17 -0.92 8.64 2.01
C TYR A 17 0.53 8.36 2.35
N MET A 18 1.27 7.80 1.39
CA MET A 18 2.66 7.42 1.58
C MET A 18 3.62 8.62 1.71
N ALA A 19 3.25 9.80 1.22
CA ALA A 19 4.12 10.97 1.31
C ALA A 19 3.34 12.30 1.38
N ALA A 20 3.92 13.26 2.10
CA ALA A 20 3.50 14.67 2.12
C ALA A 20 2.00 14.91 2.41
N GLY A 21 1.34 13.99 3.10
CA GLY A 21 -0.09 14.09 3.45
C GLY A 21 -1.04 14.14 2.24
N ARG A 22 -0.58 13.76 1.04
CA ARG A 22 -1.38 13.81 -0.18
C ARG A 22 -1.05 12.66 -1.12
N PHE A 23 -1.98 12.36 -2.01
CA PHE A 23 -1.75 11.40 -3.06
C PHE A 23 -0.54 11.78 -3.94
N SER A 24 0.39 10.83 -4.12
CA SER A 24 1.64 11.08 -4.82
C SER A 24 2.14 9.87 -5.60
N ILE A 25 3.27 10.04 -6.32
CA ILE A 25 3.95 8.94 -7.02
C ILE A 25 4.37 7.80 -6.08
N ALA A 26 4.57 8.08 -4.78
CA ALA A 26 4.89 7.06 -3.80
C ALA A 26 3.73 6.07 -3.62
N ASP A 27 2.48 6.57 -3.62
CA ASP A 27 1.28 5.73 -3.53
C ASP A 27 1.09 4.87 -4.78
N ILE A 28 1.32 5.44 -5.97
CA ILE A 28 1.28 4.71 -7.25
C ILE A 28 2.30 3.56 -7.22
N THR A 29 3.53 3.86 -6.81
CA THR A 29 4.62 2.88 -6.74
C THR A 29 4.30 1.78 -5.74
N LEU A 30 3.78 2.13 -4.57
CA LEU A 30 3.38 1.16 -3.55
C LEU A 30 2.25 0.25 -4.04
N TYR A 31 1.31 0.79 -4.81
CA TYR A 31 0.16 0.03 -5.31
C TYR A 31 0.60 -1.01 -6.34
N VAL A 32 1.43 -0.58 -7.30
CA VAL A 32 2.07 -1.48 -8.28
C VAL A 32 2.94 -2.53 -7.57
N THR A 33 3.66 -2.13 -6.52
CA THR A 33 4.47 -3.05 -5.70
C THR A 33 3.60 -4.13 -5.04
N CYS A 34 2.41 -3.78 -4.53
CA CYS A 34 1.45 -4.75 -4.00
C CYS A 34 1.01 -5.76 -5.08
N GLY A 35 0.82 -5.30 -6.32
CA GLY A 35 0.59 -6.15 -7.49
C GLY A 35 1.75 -7.11 -7.78
N PHE A 36 2.99 -6.63 -7.72
CA PHE A 36 4.18 -7.49 -7.89
C PHE A 36 4.35 -8.51 -6.76
N CYS A 37 4.06 -8.15 -5.52
CA CYS A 37 4.06 -9.09 -4.41
C CYS A 37 3.12 -10.28 -4.68
N ARG A 38 1.96 -10.03 -5.29
CA ARG A 38 1.01 -11.09 -5.68
C ARG A 38 1.62 -12.08 -6.67
N VAL A 39 2.43 -11.62 -7.64
CA VAL A 39 3.18 -12.51 -8.56
C VAL A 39 4.13 -13.42 -7.80
N MET A 40 4.72 -12.92 -6.71
CA MET A 40 5.55 -13.69 -5.78
C MET A 40 4.76 -14.52 -4.75
N LYS A 41 3.44 -14.69 -4.95
CA LYS A 41 2.52 -15.40 -4.04
C LYS A 41 2.47 -14.83 -2.62
N TRP A 42 2.70 -13.53 -2.46
CA TRP A 42 2.63 -12.84 -1.17
C TRP A 42 1.75 -11.59 -1.27
N ALA A 43 0.87 -11.37 -0.30
CA ALA A 43 -0.09 -10.27 -0.34
C ALA A 43 -0.01 -9.43 0.94
N PRO A 44 0.95 -8.50 1.05
CA PRO A 44 1.18 -7.74 2.29
C PRO A 44 -0.06 -6.91 2.70
N HIS A 45 -0.81 -6.38 1.74
CA HIS A 45 -2.05 -5.63 1.99
C HIS A 45 -3.19 -6.47 2.59
N LYS A 46 -3.09 -7.81 2.61
CA LYS A 46 -4.06 -8.70 3.29
C LYS A 46 -3.61 -9.10 4.70
N GLU A 47 -2.32 -8.96 4.99
CA GLU A 47 -1.71 -9.35 6.27
C GLU A 47 -1.60 -8.18 7.24
N LEU A 48 -1.56 -6.95 6.70
CA LEU A 48 -1.28 -5.72 7.44
C LEU A 48 -2.46 -4.75 7.29
N ALA A 49 -3.07 -4.38 8.42
CA ALA A 49 -4.38 -3.73 8.44
C ALA A 49 -4.37 -2.30 7.86
N ASN A 50 -3.35 -1.50 8.18
CA ASN A 50 -3.27 -0.12 7.69
C ASN A 50 -2.93 -0.09 6.21
N LEU A 51 -2.04 -0.98 5.77
CA LEU A 51 -1.74 -1.19 4.36
C LEU A 51 -2.96 -1.69 3.59
N GLY A 52 -3.77 -2.57 4.19
CA GLY A 52 -5.04 -3.03 3.60
C GLY A 52 -6.04 -1.89 3.41
N ARG A 53 -6.28 -1.09 4.46
CA ARG A 53 -7.13 0.12 4.41
C ARG A 53 -6.68 1.07 3.30
N TRP A 54 -5.38 1.36 3.25
CA TRP A 54 -4.80 2.21 2.21
C TRP A 54 -5.00 1.61 0.82
N HIS A 55 -4.77 0.30 0.65
CA HIS A 55 -4.90 -0.36 -0.64
C HIS A 55 -6.34 -0.35 -1.17
N GLU A 56 -7.33 -0.55 -0.29
CA GLU A 56 -8.76 -0.42 -0.62
C GLU A 56 -9.10 1.01 -1.06
N ALA A 57 -8.61 2.01 -0.34
CA ALA A 57 -8.81 3.42 -0.70
C ALA A 57 -8.20 3.74 -2.08
N MET A 58 -6.99 3.23 -2.39
CA MET A 58 -6.39 3.41 -3.71
C MET A 58 -7.15 2.65 -4.81
N THR A 59 -7.63 1.44 -4.52
CA THR A 59 -8.46 0.68 -5.48
C THR A 59 -9.73 1.45 -5.84
N ALA A 60 -10.42 2.01 -4.83
CA ALA A 60 -11.63 2.81 -5.01
C ALA A 60 -11.42 4.11 -5.80
N ARG A 61 -10.19 4.65 -5.81
CA ARG A 61 -9.82 5.83 -6.62
C ARG A 61 -9.70 5.55 -8.12
N GLY A 62 -9.77 4.30 -8.55
CA GLY A 62 -9.66 3.92 -9.97
C GLY A 62 -8.28 3.40 -10.37
N PHE A 63 -7.42 3.01 -9.41
CA PHE A 63 -6.23 2.20 -9.72
C PHE A 63 -6.57 0.74 -10.12
N ALA A 64 -7.86 0.42 -10.24
CA ALA A 64 -8.33 -0.84 -10.81
C ALA A 64 -8.34 -0.76 -12.34
N GLY A 65 -7.35 -1.42 -12.95
CA GLY A 65 -7.29 -1.81 -14.36
C GLY A 65 -6.61 -3.17 -14.46
#